data_AF-A0A928YXR3-F1
#
_entry.id   AF-A0A928YXR3-F1
#
_cell.length_a   1.000
_cell.length_b   1.000
_cell.length_c   1.000
_cell.angle_alpha   90.00
_cell.angle_beta   90.00
_cell.angle_gamma   90.00
#
_symmetry.space_group_name_H-M   'P 1'
#
loop_
_entity.id
_entity.type
_entity.pdbx_description
1 polymer ?
#
loop_
_entity_poly.entity_id
_entity_poly.type
_entity_poly.pdbx_seq_one_letter_code
_entity_poly.pdbx_strand_id
1 'polypeptide(L)'
;NDGWFGLGFAKSRGLGIVEARLEKAIVQYPGCILNDDNIVQVGREQSWSAATLIGAGAFLEDEEREKYGFASEDIQPVTLGIAEKMALGFGVQLTWENDAIEQVFKAAVKAWSKRLGVAA
;
A
#
# COMPACT_ATOMS: atom_id res chain seq x y z
N ASN A 1 -8.34 -20.17 4.34
CA ASN A 1 -7.51 -21.05 5.19
C ASN A 1 -6.18 -20.33 5.46
N ASP A 2 -6.25 -19.05 5.87
CA ASP A 2 -5.31 -18.03 5.39
C ASP A 2 -4.53 -17.37 6.54
N GLY A 3 -3.62 -18.11 7.17
CA GLY A 3 -2.76 -17.53 8.21
C GLY A 3 -2.01 -18.52 9.13
N TRP A 4 -2.11 -19.82 8.85
CA TRP A 4 -1.54 -20.87 9.68
C TRP A 4 -0.23 -21.33 9.03
N PHE A 5 0.91 -21.09 9.68
CA PHE A 5 2.19 -21.66 9.26
C PHE A 5 2.90 -22.33 10.44
N GLY A 6 3.51 -23.48 10.18
CA GLY A 6 4.23 -24.23 11.21
C GLY A 6 5.55 -23.55 11.56
N LEU A 7 5.75 -23.22 12.83
CA LEU A 7 7.04 -22.79 13.36
C LEU A 7 7.64 -23.93 14.22
N GLY A 8 8.74 -24.51 13.74
CA GLY A 8 9.55 -25.50 14.47
C GLY A 8 9.94 -26.75 13.68
N PHE A 9 11.16 -27.25 13.92
CA PHE A 9 11.61 -28.58 13.50
C PHE A 9 11.19 -29.61 14.56
N ALA A 10 10.14 -30.38 14.30
CA ALA A 10 9.70 -31.41 15.25
C ALA A 10 10.57 -32.67 15.12
N LYS A 11 11.58 -32.81 15.99
CA LYS A 11 11.87 -34.13 16.58
C LYS A 11 11.02 -34.23 17.86
N SER A 12 9.93 -35.01 17.77
CA SER A 12 9.11 -35.59 18.84
C SER A 12 8.15 -34.75 19.71
N ARG A 13 8.03 -33.43 19.58
CA ARG A 13 7.05 -32.65 20.39
C ARG A 13 6.29 -31.61 19.55
N GLY A 14 5.15 -32.02 18.98
CA GLY A 14 4.06 -31.16 18.46
C GLY A 14 4.41 -30.02 17.49
N LEU A 15 3.89 -30.07 16.26
CA LEU A 15 3.78 -28.88 15.41
C LEU A 15 2.83 -27.87 16.10
N GLY A 16 3.38 -26.85 16.75
CA GLY A 16 2.58 -25.74 17.25
C GLY A 16 2.04 -24.97 16.07
N ILE A 17 0.71 -24.80 16.01
CA ILE A 17 0.12 -23.97 14.98
C ILE A 17 -0.02 -22.55 15.49
N VAL A 18 0.49 -21.61 14.71
CA VAL A 18 0.51 -20.18 15.01
C VAL A 18 -0.38 -19.47 14.01
N GLU A 19 -1.18 -18.53 14.51
CA GLU A 19 -1.99 -17.62 13.71
C GLU A 19 -1.36 -16.21 13.80
N ALA A 20 -1.06 -15.60 12.65
CA ALA A 20 -0.64 -14.21 12.59
C ALA A 20 -1.84 -13.33 12.23
N ARG A 21 -2.13 -12.33 13.07
CA ARG A 21 -3.17 -11.33 12.83
C ARG A 21 -2.53 -9.97 12.61
N LEU A 22 -2.98 -9.29 11.56
CA LEU A 22 -2.60 -7.90 11.28
C LEU A 22 -3.70 -7.01 11.86
N GLU A 23 -3.32 -6.19 12.84
CA GLU A 23 -4.24 -5.28 13.52
C GLU A 23 -4.24 -3.89 12.88
N LYS A 24 -3.12 -3.51 12.25
CA LYS A 24 -2.93 -2.20 11.64
C LYS A 24 -1.99 -2.25 10.43
N ALA A 25 -2.34 -1.51 9.38
CA ALA A 25 -1.46 -1.19 8.28
C ALA A 25 -1.43 0.33 8.09
N ILE A 26 -0.23 0.89 7.89
CA ILE A 26 -0.05 2.32 7.63
C ILE A 26 0.84 2.46 6.40
N VAL A 27 0.41 3.26 5.43
CA VAL A 27 1.23 3.69 4.31
C VAL A 27 1.50 5.18 4.47
N GLN A 28 2.77 5.58 4.38
CA GLN A 28 3.20 6.96 4.60
C GLN A 28 3.86 7.52 3.35
N TYR A 29 3.50 8.77 3.04
CA TYR A 29 4.04 9.58 1.96
C TYR A 29 4.69 10.83 2.56
N PRO A 30 5.94 10.74 3.05
CA PRO A 30 6.61 11.86 3.71
C PRO A 30 6.91 13.02 2.75
N GLY A 31 7.05 12.74 1.45
CA GLY A 31 7.23 13.76 0.41
C GLY A 31 5.95 14.45 -0.04
N CYS A 32 4.83 14.24 0.64
CA CYS A 32 3.53 14.79 0.28
C CYS A 32 2.90 15.60 1.40
N ILE A 33 1.96 16.46 1.04
CA ILE A 33 1.09 17.19 1.96
C ILE A 33 -0.37 16.94 1.62
N LEU A 34 -1.25 17.00 2.61
CA LEU A 34 -2.69 16.95 2.41
C LEU A 34 -3.22 18.38 2.26
N ASN A 35 -3.76 18.69 1.08
CA ASN A 35 -4.41 19.96 0.77
C ASN A 35 -5.84 19.69 0.29
N ASP A 36 -6.82 20.18 1.06
CA ASP A 36 -8.22 19.81 0.92
C ASP A 36 -8.38 18.27 0.87
N ASP A 37 -9.03 17.75 -0.17
CA ASP A 37 -9.24 16.31 -0.40
C ASP A 37 -8.18 15.68 -1.33
N ASN A 38 -6.99 16.30 -1.43
CA ASN A 38 -5.91 15.84 -2.30
C ASN A 38 -4.57 15.68 -1.58
N ILE A 39 -3.88 14.59 -1.92
CA ILE A 39 -2.47 14.35 -1.62
C ILE A 39 -1.66 15.06 -2.69
N VAL A 40 -0.85 16.04 -2.30
CA VAL A 40 -0.01 16.84 -3.21
C VAL A 40 1.46 16.57 -2.94
N GLN A 41 2.23 16.27 -3.98
CA GLN A 41 3.67 16.06 -3.84
C GLN A 41 4.41 17.38 -3.62
N VAL A 42 5.31 17.41 -2.65
CA VAL A 42 6.13 18.60 -2.38
C VAL A 42 7.16 18.79 -3.49
N GLY A 43 7.23 20.00 -4.04
CA GLY A 43 8.22 20.38 -5.06
C GLY A 43 7.88 19.91 -6.48
N ARG A 44 6.67 19.35 -6.70
CA ARG A 44 6.14 18.98 -8.02
C ARG A 44 4.66 19.36 -8.11
N GLU A 45 4.10 19.32 -9.32
CA GLU A 45 2.68 19.62 -9.58
C GLU A 45 1.78 18.37 -9.53
N GLN A 46 2.32 17.23 -9.07
CA GLN A 46 1.55 15.99 -8.98
C GLN A 46 0.58 16.03 -7.80
N SER A 47 -0.66 15.62 -8.06
CA SER A 47 -1.76 15.60 -7.09
C SER A 47 -2.64 14.38 -7.31
N TRP A 48 -3.07 13.76 -6.21
CA TRP A 48 -3.94 12.58 -6.20
C TRP A 48 -5.07 12.77 -5.19
N SER A 49 -6.20 12.10 -5.39
CA SER A 49 -7.28 12.11 -4.38
C SER A 49 -6.79 11.52 -3.06
N ALA A 50 -7.28 12.06 -1.93
CA ALA A 50 -7.06 11.54 -0.58
C ALA A 50 -7.45 10.06 -0.39
N ALA A 51 -8.30 9.52 -1.27
CA ALA A 51 -8.74 8.12 -1.28
C ALA A 51 -7.93 7.26 -2.27
N THR A 52 -6.61 7.49 -2.36
CA THR A 52 -5.74 6.82 -3.34
C THR A 52 -4.52 6.23 -2.66
N LEU A 53 -4.29 4.93 -2.91
CA LEU A 53 -3.00 4.28 -2.68
C LEU A 53 -2.08 4.61 -3.87
N ILE A 54 -1.03 5.37 -3.60
CA ILE A 54 -0.04 5.82 -4.59
C ILE A 54 1.13 4.84 -4.61
N GLY A 55 1.41 4.28 -5.79
CA GLY A 55 2.56 3.41 -6.04
C GLY A 55 3.83 4.19 -6.37
N ALA A 56 4.99 3.53 -6.31
CA ALA A 56 6.28 4.18 -6.54
C ALA A 56 6.39 4.81 -7.93
N GLY A 57 5.80 4.20 -8.95
CA GLY A 57 5.85 4.70 -10.32
C GLY A 57 5.12 6.02 -10.54
N ALA A 58 4.14 6.36 -9.69
CA ALA A 58 3.38 7.59 -9.81
C ALA A 58 4.22 8.84 -9.50
N PHE A 59 5.32 8.67 -8.76
CA PHE A 59 6.23 9.76 -8.39
C PHE A 59 7.34 10.01 -9.42
N LEU A 60 7.47 9.14 -10.43
CA LEU A 60 8.53 9.18 -11.42
C LEU A 60 8.10 9.94 -12.67
N GLU A 61 9.07 10.52 -13.37
CA GLU A 61 8.85 11.01 -14.74
C GLU A 61 8.64 9.84 -15.70
N ASP A 62 7.96 10.08 -16.82
CA ASP A 62 7.58 9.01 -17.76
C ASP A 62 8.76 8.17 -18.25
N GLU A 63 9.88 8.80 -18.57
CA GLU A 63 11.10 8.14 -19.05
C GLU A 63 11.70 7.20 -17.98
N GLU A 64 11.72 7.63 -16.72
CA GLU A 64 12.23 6.84 -15.61
C GLU A 64 11.24 5.73 -15.23
N ARG A 65 9.95 6.05 -15.21
CA ARG A 65 8.85 5.12 -14.97
C ARG A 65 8.89 3.95 -15.95
N GLU A 66 9.04 4.23 -17.24
CA GLU A 66 9.17 3.22 -18.30
C GLU A 66 10.41 2.36 -18.12
N LYS A 67 11.56 2.97 -17.80
CA LYS A 67 12.81 2.25 -17.56
C LYS A 67 12.70 1.21 -16.45
N TYR A 68 11.94 1.51 -15.40
CA TYR A 68 11.68 0.58 -14.29
C TYR A 68 10.46 -0.33 -14.51
N GLY A 69 9.75 -0.20 -15.64
CA GLY A 69 8.59 -1.01 -15.96
C GLY A 69 7.36 -0.71 -15.08
N PHE A 70 7.26 0.50 -14.53
CA PHE A 70 6.07 0.94 -13.81
C PHE A 70 4.93 1.29 -14.79
N ALA A 71 3.70 1.01 -14.36
CA ALA A 71 2.50 1.39 -15.12
C ALA A 71 2.38 2.91 -15.22
N SER A 72 1.76 3.41 -16.30
CA SER A 72 1.52 4.86 -16.49
C SER A 72 0.65 5.47 -15.40
N GLU A 73 -0.34 4.71 -14.93
CA GLU A 73 -1.16 5.07 -13.77
C GLU A 73 -0.86 4.11 -12.61
N ASP A 74 0.27 4.31 -11.93
CA ASP A 74 0.66 3.51 -10.77
C ASP A 74 -0.06 3.97 -9.48
N ILE A 75 -1.38 4.01 -9.53
CA ILE A 75 -2.25 4.40 -8.42
C ILE A 75 -3.41 3.41 -8.30
N GLN A 76 -3.95 3.23 -7.10
CA GLN A 76 -5.14 2.42 -6.87
C GLN A 76 -6.12 3.18 -5.97
N PRO A 77 -7.40 3.30 -6.37
CA PRO A 77 -8.41 3.86 -5.49
C PRO A 77 -8.62 2.93 -4.29
N VAL A 78 -8.81 3.52 -3.11
CA VAL A 78 -9.14 2.81 -1.87
C VAL A 78 -10.40 3.40 -1.26
N THR A 79 -11.24 2.55 -0.65
CA THR A 79 -12.50 2.99 -0.01
C THR A 79 -12.33 3.22 1.48
N LEU A 80 -11.41 2.50 2.11
CA LEU A 80 -10.95 2.70 3.48
C LEU A 80 -9.50 3.16 3.45
N GLY A 81 -9.06 3.95 4.43
CA GLY A 81 -7.72 4.55 4.45
C GLY A 81 -7.66 5.90 3.72
N ILE A 82 -8.52 6.84 4.14
CA ILE A 82 -8.44 8.22 3.67
C ILE A 82 -7.16 8.86 4.21
N ALA A 83 -6.50 9.64 3.37
CA ALA A 83 -5.30 10.35 3.72
C ALA A 83 -5.51 11.31 4.91
N GLU A 84 -4.59 11.24 5.86
CA GLU A 84 -4.51 12.12 7.03
C GLU A 84 -3.12 12.74 7.12
N LYS A 85 -3.01 13.89 7.78
CA LYS A 85 -1.71 14.50 8.08
C LYS A 85 -0.96 13.66 9.10
N MET A 86 0.33 13.44 8.88
CA MET A 86 1.20 12.78 9.86
C MET A 86 1.39 13.63 11.12
N ALA A 87 1.75 12.98 12.23
CA ALA A 87 1.78 13.57 13.58
C ALA A 87 2.66 14.83 13.74
N LEU A 88 3.71 14.98 12.93
CA LEU A 88 4.63 16.12 13.00
C LEU A 88 4.28 17.25 12.03
N GLY A 89 3.08 17.22 11.43
CA GLY A 89 2.61 18.24 10.50
C GLY A 89 3.27 18.20 9.12
N PHE A 90 4.07 17.17 8.84
CA PHE A 90 4.73 16.95 7.55
C PHE A 90 4.56 15.50 7.12
N GLY A 91 4.16 15.29 5.87
CA GLY A 91 3.82 13.99 5.33
C GLY A 91 2.33 13.66 5.45
N VAL A 92 1.92 12.69 4.64
CA VAL A 92 0.56 12.13 4.61
C VAL A 92 0.63 10.67 4.98
N GLN A 93 -0.39 10.15 5.67
CA GLN A 93 -0.52 8.73 5.94
C GLN A 93 -1.93 8.23 5.63
N LEU A 94 -2.02 6.98 5.20
CA LEU A 94 -3.27 6.24 5.07
C LEU A 94 -3.22 5.10 6.09
N THR A 95 -4.33 4.90 6.81
CA THR A 95 -4.40 3.91 7.89
C THR A 95 -5.54 2.93 7.65
N TRP A 96 -5.25 1.65 7.83
CA TRP A 96 -6.24 0.56 7.85
C TRP A 96 -6.11 -0.21 9.15
N GLU A 97 -7.23 -0.63 9.71
CA GLU A 97 -7.29 -1.40 10.95
C GLU A 97 -8.16 -2.65 10.75
N ASN A 98 -7.81 -3.74 11.43
CA ASN A 98 -8.56 -5.00 11.42
C ASN A 98 -8.89 -5.48 9.99
N ASP A 99 -10.15 -5.83 9.73
CA ASP A 99 -10.63 -6.35 8.45
C ASP A 99 -10.42 -5.39 7.26
N ALA A 100 -10.24 -4.09 7.50
CA ALA A 100 -9.98 -3.11 6.45
C ALA A 100 -8.59 -3.31 5.80
N ILE A 101 -7.67 -3.98 6.50
CA ILE A 101 -6.30 -4.26 6.01
C ILE A 101 -6.33 -5.15 4.77
N GLU A 102 -7.30 -6.05 4.66
CA GLU A 102 -7.44 -6.91 3.48
C GLU A 102 -7.65 -6.06 2.20
N GLN A 103 -8.26 -4.87 2.31
CA GLN A 103 -8.47 -4.00 1.15
C GLN A 103 -7.16 -3.43 0.59
N VAL A 104 -6.23 -3.01 1.45
CA VAL A 104 -4.94 -2.49 0.97
C VAL A 104 -4.14 -3.60 0.30
N PHE A 105 -4.18 -4.83 0.83
CA PHE A 105 -3.56 -5.97 0.17
C PHE A 105 -4.23 -6.31 -1.16
N LYS A 106 -5.57 -6.34 -1.22
CA LYS A 106 -6.30 -6.55 -2.48
C LYS A 106 -5.94 -5.51 -3.53
N ALA A 107 -5.88 -4.23 -3.16
CA ALA A 107 -5.50 -3.14 -4.06
C ALA A 107 -4.05 -3.31 -4.57
N ALA A 108 -3.09 -3.53 -3.67
CA ALA A 108 -1.68 -3.68 -4.00
C ALA A 108 -1.40 -4.95 -4.83
N VAL A 109 -1.95 -6.09 -4.43
CA VAL A 109 -1.77 -7.38 -5.13
C VAL A 109 -2.42 -7.33 -6.51
N LYS A 110 -3.59 -6.71 -6.66
CA LYS A 110 -4.23 -6.52 -7.97
C LYS A 110 -3.38 -5.67 -8.91
N ALA A 111 -2.76 -4.60 -8.42
CA ALA A 111 -1.84 -3.80 -9.21
C ALA A 111 -0.62 -4.64 -9.64
N TRP A 112 -0.08 -5.46 -8.73
CA TRP A 112 1.06 -6.32 -9.01
C TRP A 112 0.73 -7.48 -9.97
N SER A 113 -0.43 -8.11 -9.85
CA SER A 113 -0.83 -9.24 -10.69
C SER A 113 -0.97 -8.86 -12.16
N LYS A 114 -1.43 -7.63 -12.44
CA LYS A 114 -1.46 -7.06 -13.79
C LYS A 114 -0.06 -6.95 -14.38
N ARG A 115 0.94 -6.56 -13.59
CA ARG A 115 2.34 -6.47 -14.04
C ARG A 115 2.96 -7.82 -14.34
N LEU A 116 2.65 -8.83 -13.52
CA LEU A 116 3.15 -10.19 -13.74
C LEU A 116 2.41 -10.93 -14.88
N GLY A 117 1.44 -10.29 -15.52
CA GLY A 117 0.66 -10.91 -16.61
C GLY A 117 -0.28 -12.03 -16.15
N VAL A 118 -0.61 -12.06 -14.84
CA VAL A 118 -1.42 -13.14 -14.24
C VAL A 118 -2.92 -12.83 -14.27
N ALA A 119 -3.30 -11.55 -14.35
CA ALA A 119 -4.70 -11.11 -14.41
C ALA A 119 -4.94 -10.28 -15.68
N ALA A 120 -5.91 -10.71 -16.49
CA ALA A 120 -6.49 -9.96 -17.61
C ALA A 120 -7.46 -8.87 -17.11
#